data_AF-A0A0S8H043-F1
#
_entry.id   AF-A0A0S8H043-F1
#
_cell.length_a   1.000
_cell.length_b   1.000
_cell.length_c   1.000
_cell.angle_alpha   90.00
_cell.angle_beta   90.00
_cell.angle_gamma   90.00
#
_symmetry.space_group_name_H-M   'P 1'
#
loop_
_entity.id
_entity.type
_entity.pdbx_description
1 polymer ?
#
loop_
_entity_poly.entity_id
_entity_poly.type
_entity_poly.pdbx_seq_one_letter_code
_entity_poly.pdbx_strand_id
1 'polypeptide(L)'
;LERAAAHYGCQLPTIRKYESDTARDELTAHLRGGNPCLLCINGWDHWVTAVHEEAGQFIILDSMKPEVIEVVDWPRLRELWVYHDEVGDSRAVSRTLYDLHPLIPERQVANRARFSLERAHYLRRPENRALARLWDGYVEDLIAICRARPSQGGRSLALGEFLRRHTELLLDELADWHGQIDRQAGEQVLERMRFVADTYGLVIRQSDEKRTVAAVSMILALWSAGEFGVEPLYRKVPVRKIR
;
A
#
# COMPACT_ATOMS: atom_id res chain seq x y z
N LEU A 1 18.94 6.79 5.50
CA LEU A 1 18.07 5.80 4.82
C LEU A 1 18.73 4.43 4.73
N GLU A 2 20.01 4.34 4.34
CA GLU A 2 20.74 3.05 4.23
C GLU A 2 20.69 2.18 5.50
N ARG A 3 20.89 2.76 6.69
CA ARG A 3 20.77 2.02 7.97
C ARG A 3 19.38 1.41 8.18
N ALA A 4 18.33 2.11 7.76
CA ALA A 4 16.96 1.61 7.85
C ALA A 4 16.73 0.49 6.84
N ALA A 5 17.19 0.65 5.59
CA ALA A 5 17.12 -0.42 4.59
C ALA A 5 17.81 -1.70 5.10
N ALA A 6 19.03 -1.57 5.65
CA ALA A 6 19.77 -2.71 6.21
C ALA A 6 19.03 -3.38 7.38
N HIS A 7 18.40 -2.59 8.26
CA HIS A 7 17.56 -3.12 9.34
C HIS A 7 16.42 -4.01 8.82
N TYR A 8 15.84 -3.65 7.67
CA TYR A 8 14.79 -4.43 7.00
C TYR A 8 15.33 -5.48 6.02
N GLY A 9 16.64 -5.73 5.99
CA GLY A 9 17.25 -6.74 5.11
C GLY A 9 17.29 -6.33 3.63
N CYS A 10 17.42 -5.03 3.37
CA CYS A 10 17.55 -4.47 2.03
C CYS A 10 18.85 -3.66 1.90
N GLN A 11 19.41 -3.67 0.70
CA GLN A 11 20.43 -2.73 0.26
C GLN A 11 19.76 -1.51 -0.35
N LEU A 12 20.44 -0.36 -0.22
CA LEU A 12 19.99 0.91 -0.78
C LEU A 12 21.20 1.65 -1.40
N PRO A 13 21.83 1.11 -2.45
CA PRO A 13 22.96 1.77 -3.09
C PRO A 13 22.54 3.12 -3.68
N THR A 14 23.48 4.04 -3.79
CA THR A 14 23.29 5.31 -4.51
C THR A 14 23.84 5.18 -5.91
N ILE A 15 22.99 5.39 -6.92
CA ILE A 15 23.38 5.41 -8.32
C ILE A 15 23.19 6.83 -8.84
N ARG A 16 24.25 7.41 -9.40
CA ARG A 16 24.25 8.76 -9.96
C ARG A 16 24.46 8.70 -11.46
N LYS A 17 23.57 9.34 -12.21
CA LYS A 17 23.68 9.52 -13.67
C LYS A 17 23.69 11.00 -14.01
N TYR A 18 24.34 11.32 -15.12
CA TYR A 18 24.48 12.70 -15.63
C TYR A 18 23.65 12.95 -16.90
N GLU A 19 23.21 11.89 -17.56
CA GLU A 19 22.39 11.92 -18.76
C GLU A 19 21.00 11.35 -18.46
N SER A 20 19.95 12.03 -18.92
CA SER A 20 18.57 11.68 -18.59
C SER A 20 18.17 10.31 -19.12
N ASP A 21 18.61 9.97 -20.32
CA ASP A 21 18.20 8.71 -20.96
C ASP A 21 18.87 7.50 -20.30
N THR A 22 20.15 7.62 -19.94
CA THR A 22 20.82 6.58 -19.13
C THR A 22 20.21 6.46 -17.73
N ALA A 23 19.78 7.57 -17.12
CA ALA A 23 19.06 7.54 -15.85
C ALA A 23 17.72 6.81 -15.95
N ARG A 24 16.96 7.07 -17.03
CA ARG A 24 15.71 6.39 -17.34
C ARG A 24 15.91 4.88 -17.50
N ASP A 25 16.91 4.48 -18.28
CA ASP A 25 17.19 3.08 -18.55
C ASP A 25 17.57 2.33 -17.26
N GLU A 26 18.39 2.95 -16.41
CA GLU A 26 18.77 2.41 -15.11
C GLU A 26 17.56 2.24 -14.18
N LEU A 27 16.74 3.29 -14.05
CA LEU A 27 15.50 3.24 -13.28
C LEU A 27 14.59 2.12 -13.79
N THR A 28 14.37 2.08 -15.09
CA THR A 28 13.49 1.09 -15.74
C THR A 28 13.98 -0.34 -15.52
N ALA A 29 15.30 -0.57 -15.58
CA ALA A 29 15.90 -1.87 -15.30
C ALA A 29 15.62 -2.34 -13.86
N HIS A 30 15.77 -1.46 -12.87
CA HIS A 30 15.45 -1.77 -11.47
C HIS A 30 13.96 -2.07 -11.26
N LEU A 31 13.06 -1.26 -11.83
CA LEU A 31 11.62 -1.44 -11.71
C LEU A 31 11.17 -2.76 -12.37
N ARG A 32 11.72 -3.12 -13.53
CA ARG A 32 11.47 -4.42 -14.18
C ARG A 32 11.99 -5.61 -13.36
N GLY A 33 13.08 -5.41 -12.61
CA GLY A 33 13.58 -6.37 -11.63
C GLY A 33 12.69 -6.50 -10.37
N GLY A 34 11.67 -5.65 -10.24
CA GLY A 34 10.79 -5.59 -9.08
C GLY A 34 11.43 -4.91 -7.88
N ASN A 35 12.41 -4.03 -8.10
CA ASN A 35 13.07 -3.25 -7.06
C ASN A 35 12.53 -1.81 -7.13
N PRO A 36 11.72 -1.36 -6.15
CA PRO A 36 11.33 0.03 -6.05
C PRO A 36 12.55 0.96 -5.93
N CYS A 37 12.47 2.15 -6.48
CA CYS A 37 13.55 3.13 -6.43
C CYS A 37 13.10 4.38 -5.68
N LEU A 38 13.86 4.78 -4.66
CA LEU A 38 13.72 6.11 -4.08
C LEU A 38 14.40 7.12 -5.01
N LEU A 39 13.69 8.20 -5.30
CA LEU A 39 14.14 9.29 -6.15
C LEU A 39 14.12 10.58 -5.34
N CYS A 40 15.21 11.35 -5.39
CA CYS A 40 15.25 12.72 -4.90
C CYS A 40 14.68 13.63 -5.98
N ILE A 41 13.54 14.27 -5.73
CA ILE A 41 12.89 15.17 -6.68
C ILE A 41 12.90 16.61 -6.16
N ASN A 42 12.51 17.55 -7.02
CA ASN A 42 12.39 18.98 -6.72
C ASN A 42 13.67 19.56 -6.09
N GLY A 43 14.82 19.40 -6.76
CA GLY A 43 16.07 19.96 -6.25
C GLY A 43 16.60 19.24 -4.99
N TRP A 44 16.25 17.96 -4.80
CA TRP A 44 16.56 17.15 -3.61
C TRP A 44 15.82 17.55 -2.32
N ASP A 45 14.78 18.38 -2.42
CA ASP A 45 13.96 18.77 -1.26
C ASP A 45 12.91 17.71 -0.87
N HIS A 46 12.64 16.74 -1.76
CA HIS A 46 11.59 15.75 -1.53
C HIS A 46 11.96 14.36 -2.05
N TRP A 47 11.42 13.34 -1.39
CA TRP A 47 11.65 11.93 -1.73
C TRP A 47 10.36 11.28 -2.18
N VAL A 48 10.41 10.60 -3.32
CA VAL A 48 9.31 9.77 -3.82
C VAL A 48 9.80 8.37 -4.14
N THR A 49 8.89 7.41 -4.18
CA THR A 49 9.22 6.02 -4.52
C THR A 49 8.63 5.65 -5.88
N ALA A 50 9.46 5.46 -6.89
CA ALA A 50 9.04 4.83 -8.13
C ALA A 50 8.88 3.31 -7.89
N VAL A 51 7.73 2.75 -8.26
CA VAL A 51 7.39 1.34 -8.00
C VAL A 51 7.11 0.54 -9.25
N HIS A 52 6.80 1.18 -10.37
CA HIS A 52 6.53 0.50 -11.64
C HIS A 52 6.72 1.40 -12.85
N GLU A 53 7.04 0.81 -14.00
CA GLU A 53 7.04 1.45 -15.32
C GLU A 53 6.24 0.56 -16.27
N GLU A 54 5.33 1.16 -17.01
CA GLU A 54 4.53 0.49 -18.04
C GLU A 54 4.23 1.50 -19.15
N ALA A 55 4.46 1.12 -20.41
CA ALA A 55 4.19 1.93 -21.59
C ALA A 55 4.76 3.38 -21.53
N GLY A 56 5.92 3.58 -20.89
CA GLY A 56 6.56 4.89 -20.75
C GLY A 56 5.97 5.79 -19.65
N GLN A 57 5.07 5.25 -18.84
CA GLN A 57 4.50 5.90 -17.66
C GLN A 57 5.04 5.24 -16.39
N PHE A 58 5.27 6.06 -15.37
CA PHE A 58 5.83 5.65 -14.08
C PHE A 58 4.77 5.80 -13.00
N ILE A 59 4.68 4.79 -12.13
CA ILE A 59 3.88 4.83 -10.91
C ILE A 59 4.80 5.26 -9.78
N ILE A 60 4.44 6.36 -9.13
CA ILE A 60 5.21 6.99 -8.06
C ILE A 60 4.35 7.04 -6.80
N LEU A 61 4.95 6.68 -5.66
CA LEU A 61 4.39 6.88 -4.34
C LEU A 61 4.98 8.15 -3.73
N ASP A 62 4.13 9.14 -3.46
CA ASP A 62 4.44 10.40 -2.80
C ASP A 62 3.62 10.52 -1.51
N SER A 63 4.29 10.31 -0.38
CA SER A 63 3.66 10.38 0.96
C SER A 63 3.19 11.78 1.36
N MET A 64 3.62 12.85 0.66
CA MET A 64 3.13 14.21 0.90
C MET A 64 1.76 14.47 0.25
N LYS A 65 1.28 13.55 -0.59
CA LYS A 65 0.02 13.68 -1.32
C LYS A 65 -1.09 12.88 -0.64
N PRO A 66 -2.31 13.45 -0.50
CA PRO A 66 -3.44 12.72 0.08
C PRO A 66 -3.81 11.43 -0.65
N GLU A 67 -3.54 11.35 -1.96
CA GLU A 67 -3.86 10.18 -2.78
C GLU A 67 -2.70 9.17 -2.89
N VAL A 68 -1.51 9.52 -2.36
CA VAL A 68 -0.24 8.77 -2.32
C VAL A 68 0.32 8.32 -3.68
N ILE A 69 -0.51 7.97 -4.66
CA ILE A 69 -0.12 7.40 -5.93
C ILE A 69 -0.28 8.42 -7.06
N GLU A 70 0.83 8.66 -7.76
CA GLU A 70 0.87 9.46 -8.97
C GLU A 70 1.26 8.58 -10.18
N VAL A 71 0.69 8.91 -11.33
CA VAL A 71 1.11 8.35 -12.63
C VAL A 71 1.66 9.50 -13.44
N VAL A 72 2.94 9.44 -13.77
CA VAL A 72 3.64 10.48 -14.52
C VAL A 72 4.27 9.89 -15.77
N ASP A 73 4.34 10.67 -16.84
CA ASP A 73 5.12 10.29 -18.02
C ASP A 73 6.61 10.63 -17.82
N TRP A 74 7.46 10.17 -18.75
CA TRP A 74 8.89 10.43 -18.69
C TRP A 74 9.24 11.94 -18.69
N PRO A 75 8.71 12.79 -19.58
CA PRO A 75 9.00 14.22 -19.56
C PRO A 75 8.74 14.85 -18.18
N ARG A 76 7.58 14.53 -17.57
CA ARG A 76 7.23 15.05 -16.25
C ARG A 76 8.14 14.52 -15.15
N LEU A 77 8.42 13.21 -15.14
CA LEU A 77 9.35 12.64 -14.16
C LEU A 77 10.74 13.25 -14.27
N ARG A 78 11.25 13.43 -15.50
CA ARG A 78 12.56 14.03 -15.74
C ARG A 78 12.66 15.45 -15.18
N GLU A 79 11.62 16.27 -15.37
CA GLU A 79 11.55 17.63 -14.80
C GLU A 79 11.55 17.63 -13.27
N LEU A 80 10.87 16.67 -12.65
CA LEU A 80 10.82 16.55 -11.19
C LEU A 80 12.14 16.02 -10.63
N TRP A 81 12.77 15.06 -11.30
CA TRP A 81 13.91 14.31 -10.80
C TRP A 81 15.25 15.02 -11.00
N VAL A 82 15.35 15.91 -11.98
CA VAL A 82 16.59 16.59 -12.29
C VAL A 82 17.06 17.47 -11.12
N TYR A 83 18.34 17.34 -10.77
CA TYR A 83 19.03 18.28 -9.90
C TYR A 83 20.08 19.04 -10.70
N HIS A 84 20.15 20.36 -10.49
CA HIS A 84 21.16 21.22 -11.08
C HIS A 84 22.14 21.66 -10.00
N ASP A 85 23.36 21.12 -10.07
CA ASP A 85 24.46 21.49 -9.17
C ASP A 85 25.13 22.77 -9.71
N GLU A 86 24.94 23.88 -9.00
CA GLU A 86 25.64 25.13 -9.28
C GLU A 86 27.05 25.07 -8.69
N VAL A 87 28.03 24.66 -9.50
CA VAL A 87 29.43 24.67 -9.10
C VAL A 87 29.91 26.12 -8.99
N GLY A 88 30.36 26.52 -7.78
CA GLY A 88 30.62 27.89 -7.31
C GLY A 88 31.17 28.94 -8.29
N ASP A 89 30.76 30.20 -8.03
CA ASP A 89 31.15 31.53 -8.58
C ASP A 89 31.34 31.71 -10.09
N SER A 90 31.28 30.65 -10.88
CA SER A 90 31.37 30.68 -12.33
C SER A 90 30.09 30.12 -12.90
N ARG A 91 29.24 31.02 -13.43
CA ARG A 91 27.97 30.77 -14.16
C ARG A 91 28.08 29.84 -15.39
N ALA A 92 29.11 29.02 -15.52
CA ALA A 92 29.50 28.43 -16.79
C ALA A 92 29.15 26.94 -16.95
N VAL A 93 28.97 26.14 -15.89
CA VAL A 93 28.56 24.72 -16.04
C VAL A 93 27.71 24.27 -14.84
N SER A 94 26.38 24.32 -14.96
CA SER A 94 25.52 23.55 -14.05
C SER A 94 25.64 22.07 -14.41
N ARG A 95 25.94 21.22 -13.43
CA ARG A 95 25.94 19.77 -13.64
C ARG A 95 24.55 19.24 -13.38
N THR A 96 24.01 18.51 -14.36
CA THR A 96 22.72 17.83 -14.24
C THR A 96 22.94 16.46 -13.58
N LEU A 97 22.21 16.20 -12.50
CA LEU A 97 22.29 14.95 -11.74
C LEU A 97 20.93 14.27 -11.68
N TYR A 98 20.95 12.94 -11.80
CA TYR A 98 19.82 12.05 -11.58
C TYR A 98 20.24 10.95 -10.60
N ASP A 99 19.87 11.12 -9.33
CA ASP A 99 20.18 10.17 -8.27
C ASP A 99 18.99 9.24 -8.03
N LEU A 100 19.24 7.93 -8.11
CA LEU A 100 18.29 6.90 -7.71
C LEU A 100 18.90 5.98 -6.66
N HIS A 101 18.03 5.52 -5.76
CA HIS A 101 18.39 4.62 -4.70
C HIS A 101 17.46 3.39 -4.74
N PRO A 102 17.83 2.35 -5.51
CA PRO A 102 17.01 1.14 -5.61
C PRO A 102 17.00 0.40 -4.26
N LEU A 103 15.82 0.00 -3.81
CA LEU A 103 15.63 -0.81 -2.61
C LEU A 103 15.72 -2.29 -3.02
N ILE A 104 16.91 -2.87 -2.84
CA ILE A 104 17.22 -4.24 -3.29
C ILE A 104 17.16 -5.19 -2.10
N PRO A 105 16.22 -6.15 -2.05
CA PRO A 105 16.13 -7.07 -0.92
C PRO A 105 17.29 -8.08 -0.94
N GLU A 106 17.92 -8.33 0.21
CA GLU A 106 19.00 -9.32 0.34
C GLU A 106 18.49 -10.77 0.32
N ARG A 107 17.19 -10.95 0.53
CA ARG A 107 16.52 -12.25 0.57
C ARG A 107 15.28 -12.20 -0.31
N GLN A 108 14.81 -13.38 -0.72
CA GLN A 108 13.56 -13.48 -1.45
C GLN A 108 12.40 -12.98 -0.57
N VAL A 109 11.68 -11.96 -1.05
CA VAL A 109 10.53 -11.38 -0.36
C VAL A 109 9.31 -12.24 -0.66
N ALA A 110 8.57 -12.64 0.39
CA ALA A 110 7.39 -13.50 0.26
C ALA A 110 6.25 -12.83 -0.53
N ASN A 111 6.00 -11.54 -0.28
CA ASN A 111 4.95 -10.77 -0.93
C ASN A 111 5.59 -9.56 -1.65
N ARG A 112 5.35 -9.46 -2.96
CA ARG A 112 5.73 -8.28 -3.74
C ARG A 112 4.46 -7.60 -4.22
N ALA A 113 4.36 -6.30 -3.96
CA ALA A 113 3.29 -5.49 -4.50
C ALA A 113 3.36 -5.53 -6.04
N ARG A 114 2.20 -5.77 -6.65
CA ARG A 114 2.00 -5.83 -8.10
C ARG A 114 1.27 -4.57 -8.52
N PHE A 115 2.01 -3.48 -8.68
CA PHE A 115 1.46 -2.26 -9.26
C PHE A 115 1.29 -2.44 -10.77
N SER A 116 0.26 -1.81 -11.33
CA SER A 116 -0.01 -1.71 -12.77
C SER A 116 -0.70 -0.37 -13.04
N LEU A 117 -0.65 0.12 -14.28
CA LEU A 117 -1.35 1.35 -14.63
C LEU A 117 -2.84 1.24 -14.38
N GLU A 118 -3.44 0.09 -14.67
CA GLU A 118 -4.85 -0.17 -14.39
C GLU A 118 -5.19 0.06 -12.90
N ARG A 119 -4.39 -0.51 -11.99
CA ARG A 119 -4.59 -0.38 -10.53
C ARG A 119 -4.35 1.05 -10.06
N ALA A 120 -3.34 1.72 -10.58
CA ALA A 120 -3.07 3.12 -10.25
C ALA A 120 -4.21 4.02 -10.74
N HIS A 121 -4.71 3.82 -11.95
CA HIS A 121 -5.85 4.56 -12.49
C HIS A 121 -7.13 4.28 -11.71
N TYR A 122 -7.37 3.03 -11.30
CA TYR A 122 -8.49 2.69 -10.43
C TYR A 122 -8.42 3.48 -9.11
N LEU A 123 -7.28 3.47 -8.42
CA LEU A 123 -7.11 4.19 -7.14
C LEU A 123 -7.29 5.70 -7.26
N ARG A 124 -6.91 6.28 -8.39
CA ARG A 124 -7.01 7.72 -8.65
C ARG A 124 -8.42 8.19 -9.00
N ARG A 125 -9.41 7.30 -9.15
CA ARG A 125 -10.79 7.71 -9.42
C ARG A 125 -11.36 8.50 -8.22
N PRO A 126 -12.16 9.56 -8.44
CA PRO A 126 -12.75 10.35 -7.36
C PRO A 126 -13.51 9.50 -6.33
N GLU A 127 -14.24 8.48 -6.80
CA GLU A 127 -14.98 7.52 -5.96
C GLU A 127 -14.07 6.72 -5.01
N ASN A 128 -12.79 6.55 -5.36
CA ASN A 128 -11.81 5.78 -4.60
C ASN A 128 -10.91 6.64 -3.72
N ARG A 129 -11.19 7.93 -3.58
CA ARG A 129 -10.37 8.85 -2.78
C ARG A 129 -10.23 8.42 -1.32
N ALA A 130 -11.28 7.84 -0.74
CA ALA A 130 -11.24 7.30 0.62
C ALA A 130 -10.26 6.12 0.74
N LEU A 131 -10.26 5.21 -0.24
CA LEU A 131 -9.30 4.11 -0.30
C LEU A 131 -7.86 4.63 -0.41
N ALA A 132 -7.62 5.58 -1.31
CA ALA A 132 -6.29 6.16 -1.51
C ALA A 132 -5.72 6.80 -0.23
N ARG A 133 -6.57 7.50 0.54
CA ARG A 133 -6.19 8.13 1.82
C ARG A 133 -5.91 7.14 2.94
N LEU A 134 -6.62 6.02 2.95
CA LEU A 134 -6.51 4.98 3.98
C LEU A 134 -5.65 3.79 3.53
N TRP A 135 -4.91 3.95 2.43
CA TRP A 135 -4.14 2.88 1.81
C TRP A 135 -3.25 2.14 2.81
N ASP A 136 -2.45 2.90 3.57
CA ASP A 136 -1.52 2.33 4.55
C ASP A 136 -2.26 1.60 5.67
N GLY A 137 -3.39 2.13 6.15
CA GLY A 137 -4.22 1.47 7.16
C GLY A 137 -4.73 0.11 6.70
N TYR A 138 -5.26 0.03 5.48
CA TYR A 138 -5.67 -1.25 4.89
C TYR A 138 -4.50 -2.22 4.74
N VAL A 139 -3.34 -1.74 4.29
CA VAL A 139 -2.15 -2.60 4.10
C VAL A 139 -1.67 -3.17 5.43
N GLU A 140 -1.56 -2.34 6.46
CA GLU A 140 -1.11 -2.75 7.80
C GLU A 140 -2.02 -3.79 8.42
N ASP A 141 -3.33 -3.56 8.39
CA ASP A 141 -4.34 -4.47 8.93
C ASP A 141 -4.29 -5.84 8.24
N LEU A 142 -4.27 -5.86 6.90
CA LEU A 142 -4.28 -7.11 6.14
C LEU A 142 -2.95 -7.86 6.25
N ILE A 143 -1.81 -7.15 6.31
CA ILE A 143 -0.51 -7.77 6.59
C ILE A 143 -0.48 -8.41 7.98
N ALA A 144 -1.07 -7.77 8.99
CA ALA A 144 -1.16 -8.33 10.33
C ALA A 144 -1.96 -9.64 10.36
N ILE A 145 -3.03 -9.74 9.57
CA ILE A 145 -3.82 -10.96 9.38
C ILE A 145 -2.97 -12.06 8.71
N CYS A 146 -2.27 -11.72 7.62
CA CYS A 146 -1.45 -12.67 6.86
C CYS A 146 -0.20 -13.18 7.61
N ARG A 147 0.36 -12.39 8.54
CA ARG A 147 1.62 -12.70 9.27
C ARG A 147 1.47 -13.75 10.38
N ALA A 148 0.36 -14.50 10.44
CA ALA A 148 0.14 -15.54 11.43
C ALA A 148 1.11 -16.75 11.30
N ARG A 149 2.33 -16.60 11.85
CA ARG A 149 3.40 -17.59 12.12
C ARG A 149 4.10 -18.26 10.91
N PRO A 150 5.43 -18.49 11.01
CA PRO A 150 6.14 -19.42 10.15
C PRO A 150 5.93 -20.85 10.68
N SER A 151 5.06 -21.64 10.06
CA SER A 151 5.14 -23.10 10.15
C SER A 151 5.05 -23.75 8.76
N GLN A 152 5.71 -24.90 8.60
CA GLN A 152 5.98 -25.54 7.32
C GLN A 152 4.72 -26.14 6.69
N GLY A 153 4.52 -25.90 5.39
CA GLY A 153 3.62 -26.67 4.53
C GLY A 153 2.12 -26.41 4.69
N GLY A 154 1.40 -26.38 3.55
CA GLY A 154 -0.05 -26.25 3.50
C GLY A 154 -0.54 -25.60 2.21
N ARG A 155 -1.81 -25.83 1.86
CA ARG A 155 -2.47 -25.10 0.76
C ARG A 155 -2.70 -23.65 1.18
N SER A 156 -2.29 -22.73 0.32
CA SER A 156 -2.52 -21.29 0.50
C SER A 156 -3.71 -20.84 -0.34
N LEU A 157 -4.40 -19.80 0.11
CA LEU A 157 -5.51 -19.14 -0.55
C LEU A 157 -5.19 -17.65 -0.68
N ALA A 158 -5.44 -17.07 -1.85
CA ALA A 158 -5.32 -15.63 -2.03
C ALA A 158 -6.33 -14.91 -1.11
N LEU A 159 -5.87 -13.89 -0.37
CA LEU A 159 -6.74 -13.19 0.58
C LEU A 159 -7.89 -12.47 -0.13
N GLY A 160 -7.67 -11.93 -1.33
CA GLY A 160 -8.76 -11.33 -2.12
C GLY A 160 -9.85 -12.34 -2.51
N GLU A 161 -9.46 -13.58 -2.82
CA GLU A 161 -10.41 -14.67 -3.09
C GLU A 161 -11.12 -15.13 -1.81
N PHE A 162 -10.41 -15.18 -0.68
CA PHE A 162 -11.02 -15.43 0.62
C PHE A 162 -12.10 -14.38 0.93
N LEU A 163 -11.78 -13.09 0.79
CA LEU A 163 -12.71 -11.98 1.05
C LEU A 163 -13.93 -12.12 0.14
N ARG A 164 -13.74 -12.33 -1.17
CA ARG A 164 -14.83 -12.53 -2.12
C ARG A 164 -15.77 -13.68 -1.75
N ARG A 165 -15.24 -14.79 -1.22
CA ARG A 165 -16.06 -15.95 -0.81
C ARG A 165 -16.86 -15.71 0.46
N HIS A 166 -16.33 -14.89 1.36
CA HIS A 166 -16.89 -14.69 2.69
C HIS A 166 -17.62 -13.35 2.84
N THR A 167 -17.71 -12.53 1.79
CA THR A 167 -18.38 -11.22 1.84
C THR A 167 -19.77 -11.32 2.46
N GLU A 168 -20.65 -12.18 1.94
CA GLU A 168 -22.02 -12.31 2.46
C GLU A 168 -22.04 -12.72 3.95
N LEU A 169 -21.26 -13.74 4.32
CA LEU A 169 -21.15 -14.20 5.71
C LEU A 169 -20.68 -13.07 6.64
N LEU A 170 -19.65 -12.33 6.23
CA LEU A 170 -19.08 -11.25 7.05
C LEU A 170 -20.07 -10.11 7.24
N LEU A 171 -20.86 -9.78 6.22
CA LEU A 171 -21.87 -8.73 6.28
C LEU A 171 -23.09 -9.16 7.10
N ASP A 172 -23.51 -10.42 7.00
CA ASP A 172 -24.62 -10.96 7.78
C ASP A 172 -24.28 -10.97 9.28
N GLU A 173 -23.10 -11.49 9.65
CA GLU A 173 -22.61 -11.47 11.05
C GLU A 173 -22.48 -10.05 11.59
N LEU A 174 -21.98 -9.13 10.77
CA LEU A 174 -21.84 -7.74 11.17
C LEU A 174 -23.21 -7.11 11.46
N ALA A 175 -24.18 -7.30 10.55
CA ALA A 175 -25.56 -6.81 10.70
C ALA A 175 -26.24 -7.35 11.96
N ASP A 176 -26.04 -8.63 12.26
CA ASP A 176 -26.59 -9.28 13.46
C ASP A 176 -26.01 -8.71 14.76
N TRP A 177 -24.74 -8.27 14.78
CA TRP A 177 -24.08 -7.79 16.00
C TRP A 177 -24.32 -6.30 16.29
N HIS A 178 -24.41 -5.46 15.26
CA HIS A 178 -24.44 -4.01 15.42
C HIS A 178 -25.76 -3.34 15.00
N GLY A 179 -26.74 -4.10 14.49
CA GLY A 179 -28.07 -3.56 14.17
C GLY A 179 -28.11 -2.80 12.83
N GLN A 180 -28.43 -1.50 12.86
CA GLN A 180 -28.57 -0.67 11.65
C GLN A 180 -27.22 -0.34 11.04
N ILE A 181 -26.72 -1.24 10.21
CA ILE A 181 -25.49 -1.03 9.45
C ILE A 181 -25.88 -0.83 8.00
N ASP A 182 -25.28 0.17 7.38
CA ASP A 182 -25.36 0.30 5.93
C ASP A 182 -24.56 -0.84 5.28
N ARG A 183 -25.27 -1.87 4.80
CA ARG A 183 -24.66 -3.03 4.11
C ARG A 183 -23.80 -2.59 2.93
N GLN A 184 -24.24 -1.57 2.18
CA GLN A 184 -23.51 -1.06 1.03
C GLN A 184 -22.17 -0.43 1.46
N ALA A 185 -22.13 0.26 2.60
CA ALA A 185 -20.90 0.77 3.16
C ALA A 185 -19.94 -0.37 3.58
N GLY A 186 -20.47 -1.45 4.18
CA GLY A 186 -19.69 -2.64 4.53
C GLY A 186 -19.10 -3.35 3.31
N GLU A 187 -19.90 -3.49 2.25
CA GLU A 187 -19.45 -4.03 0.95
C GLU A 187 -18.27 -3.22 0.39
N GLN A 188 -18.38 -1.88 0.39
CA GLN A 188 -17.29 -1.01 -0.06
C GLN A 188 -16.01 -1.20 0.76
N VAL A 189 -16.09 -1.38 2.08
CA VAL A 189 -14.92 -1.64 2.92
C VAL A 189 -14.26 -2.97 2.54
N LEU A 190 -15.06 -4.02 2.33
CA LEU A 190 -14.55 -5.33 1.92
C LEU A 190 -13.96 -5.32 0.50
N GLU A 191 -14.56 -4.59 -0.43
CA GLU A 191 -14.00 -4.40 -1.77
C GLU A 191 -12.65 -3.67 -1.74
N ARG A 192 -12.54 -2.64 -0.90
CA ARG A 192 -11.28 -1.93 -0.65
C ARG A 192 -10.20 -2.84 -0.06
N MET A 193 -10.55 -3.65 0.95
CA MET A 193 -9.65 -4.66 1.51
C MET A 193 -9.20 -5.66 0.44
N ARG A 194 -10.13 -6.13 -0.39
CA ARG A 194 -9.84 -7.07 -1.47
C ARG A 194 -8.89 -6.45 -2.49
N PHE A 195 -9.14 -5.22 -2.91
CA PHE A 195 -8.28 -4.51 -3.85
C PHE A 195 -6.84 -4.40 -3.32
N VAL A 196 -6.68 -4.06 -2.05
CA VAL A 196 -5.35 -3.99 -1.39
C VAL A 196 -4.71 -5.37 -1.31
N ALA A 197 -5.46 -6.40 -0.90
CA ALA A 197 -4.98 -7.77 -0.85
C ALA A 197 -4.48 -8.27 -2.22
N ASP A 198 -5.23 -8.00 -3.28
CA ASP A 198 -4.88 -8.37 -4.65
C ASP A 198 -3.69 -7.55 -5.19
N THR A 199 -3.53 -6.31 -4.72
CA THR A 199 -2.38 -5.45 -5.06
C THR A 199 -1.09 -5.99 -4.45
N TYR A 200 -1.12 -6.38 -3.17
CA TYR A 200 0.05 -6.90 -2.46
C TYR A 200 0.27 -8.41 -2.64
N GLY A 201 -0.63 -9.11 -3.32
CA GLY A 201 -0.59 -10.56 -3.49
C GLY A 201 -0.66 -11.28 -2.15
N LEU A 202 -1.46 -10.75 -1.22
CA LEU A 202 -1.59 -11.28 0.13
C LEU A 202 -2.25 -12.67 0.10
N VAL A 203 -1.72 -13.57 0.92
CA VAL A 203 -2.20 -14.95 1.02
C VAL A 203 -2.42 -15.32 2.48
N ILE A 204 -3.41 -16.18 2.69
CA ILE A 204 -3.64 -16.87 3.97
C ILE A 204 -3.49 -18.37 3.76
N ARG A 205 -3.31 -19.10 4.84
CA ARG A 205 -3.38 -20.56 4.79
C ARG A 205 -4.84 -20.99 4.87
N GLN A 206 -5.20 -22.07 4.18
CA GLN A 206 -6.54 -22.65 4.33
C GLN A 206 -6.82 -23.09 5.77
N SER A 207 -5.80 -23.52 6.52
CA SER A 207 -5.93 -23.85 7.95
C SER A 207 -6.31 -22.65 8.82
N ASP A 208 -5.98 -21.43 8.38
CA ASP A 208 -6.21 -20.19 9.12
C ASP A 208 -7.49 -19.49 8.69
N GLU A 209 -8.31 -20.10 7.82
CA GLU A 209 -9.52 -19.50 7.26
C GLU A 209 -10.49 -19.01 8.33
N LYS A 210 -10.81 -19.85 9.33
CA LYS A 210 -11.69 -19.48 10.47
C LYS A 210 -11.12 -18.31 11.30
N ARG A 211 -9.81 -18.31 11.51
CA ARG A 211 -9.13 -17.22 12.23
C ARG A 211 -9.17 -15.93 11.41
N THR A 212 -9.04 -16.04 10.10
CA THR A 212 -9.11 -14.92 9.17
C THR A 212 -10.52 -14.32 9.18
N VAL A 213 -11.58 -15.15 9.17
CA VAL A 213 -12.96 -14.69 9.34
C VAL A 213 -13.07 -13.86 10.63
N ALA A 214 -12.66 -14.42 11.77
CA ALA A 214 -12.72 -13.69 13.04
C ALA A 214 -11.94 -12.36 13.02
N ALA A 215 -10.76 -12.34 12.40
CA ALA A 215 -9.94 -11.13 12.32
C ALA A 215 -10.57 -10.05 11.45
N VAL A 216 -11.11 -10.41 10.28
CA VAL A 216 -11.82 -9.48 9.40
C VAL A 216 -13.11 -8.99 10.05
N SER A 217 -13.88 -9.88 10.69
CA SER A 217 -15.08 -9.52 11.46
C SER A 217 -14.76 -8.51 12.56
N MET A 218 -13.64 -8.65 13.28
CA MET A 218 -13.23 -7.67 14.30
C MET A 218 -12.92 -6.30 13.70
N ILE A 219 -12.23 -6.24 12.56
CA ILE A 219 -11.96 -4.96 11.88
C ILE A 219 -13.27 -4.30 11.44
N LEU A 220 -14.18 -5.07 10.84
CA LEU A 220 -15.48 -4.57 10.41
C LEU A 220 -16.34 -4.09 11.58
N ALA A 221 -16.34 -4.82 12.70
CA ALA A 221 -17.05 -4.43 13.92
C ALA A 221 -16.50 -3.13 14.50
N LEU A 222 -15.17 -2.96 14.55
CA LEU A 222 -14.53 -1.72 15.01
C LEU A 222 -14.82 -0.54 14.09
N TRP A 223 -14.76 -0.76 12.78
CA TRP A 223 -15.15 0.24 11.78
C TRP A 223 -16.63 0.65 11.95
N SER A 224 -17.54 -0.33 12.01
CA SER A 224 -18.97 -0.10 12.18
C SER A 224 -19.28 0.65 13.48
N ALA A 225 -18.64 0.24 14.59
CA ALA A 225 -18.73 0.92 15.88
C ALA A 225 -18.27 2.39 15.81
N GLY A 226 -17.22 2.67 15.05
CA GLY A 226 -16.69 4.03 14.86
C GLY A 226 -17.60 4.93 14.04
N GLU A 227 -18.22 4.40 12.99
CA GLU A 227 -19.07 5.17 12.06
C GLU A 227 -20.52 5.30 12.56
N PHE A 228 -21.11 4.22 13.06
CA PHE A 228 -22.54 4.15 13.39
C PHE A 228 -22.80 4.12 14.91
N GLY A 229 -21.76 3.98 15.72
CA GLY A 229 -21.88 3.78 17.16
C GLY A 229 -22.15 2.33 17.55
N VAL A 230 -22.33 2.09 18.85
CA VAL A 230 -22.57 0.76 19.40
C VAL A 230 -23.83 0.79 20.25
N GLU A 231 -24.83 0.01 19.86
CA GLU A 231 -25.99 -0.23 20.72
C GLU A 231 -25.63 -1.18 21.87
N PRO A 232 -26.20 -0.99 23.09
CA PRO A 232 -25.96 -1.90 24.20
C PRO A 232 -26.52 -3.31 23.91
N LEU A 233 -25.63 -4.25 23.55
CA LEU A 233 -25.95 -5.67 23.38
C LEU A 233 -26.44 -6.33 24.68
N TYR A 234 -25.79 -6.02 25.79
CA TYR A 234 -26.14 -6.54 27.13
C TYR A 234 -26.56 -5.39 28.04
N ARG A 235 -27.84 -5.01 28.00
CA ARG A 235 -28.38 -4.03 28.96
C ARG A 235 -28.24 -4.56 30.38
N LYS A 236 -27.67 -3.74 31.29
CA LYS A 236 -27.70 -4.04 32.72
C LYS A 236 -29.16 -4.19 33.15
N VAL A 237 -29.50 -5.36 33.70
CA VAL A 237 -30.80 -5.54 34.36
C VAL A 237 -30.85 -4.55 35.52
N PRO A 238 -31.86 -3.66 35.59
CA PRO A 238 -31.97 -2.73 36.71
C PRO A 238 -32.13 -3.54 38.00
N VAL A 239 -31.11 -3.49 38.85
CA VAL A 239 -31.19 -4.07 40.19
C VAL A 239 -32.22 -3.26 40.96
N ARG A 240 -33.41 -3.82 41.19
CA ARG A 240 -34.39 -3.24 42.12
C ARG A 240 -33.70 -3.13 43.49
N LYS A 241 -33.44 -1.90 43.93
CA LYS A 241 -33.10 -1.65 45.34
C LYS A 241 -34.32 -2.08 46.16
N ILE A 242 -34.23 -3.23 46.83
CA ILE A 242 -35.17 -3.61 47.88
C ILE A 242 -34.93 -2.58 48.99
N ARG A 243 -35.93 -1.73 49.23
CA ARG A 243 -35.98 -0.83 50.38
C ARG A 243 -36.45 -1.60 51.60
#